data_AF-A0A0G1N0U8-F1
#
_entry.id   AF-A0A0G1N0U8-F1
#
_cell.length_a   1.000
_cell.length_b   1.000
_cell.length_c   1.000
_cell.angle_alpha   90.00
_cell.angle_beta   90.00
_cell.angle_gamma   90.00
#
_symmetry.space_group_name_H-M   'P 1'
#
loop_
_entity.id
_entity.type
_entity.pdbx_description
1 polymer ?
#
loop_
_entity_poly.entity_id
_entity_poly.type
_entity_poly.pdbx_seq_one_letter_code
_entity_poly.pdbx_strand_id
1 'polypeptide(L)'
;MPISFLGKHSPDQFEILGATQRGCHDEVPDTKKYDGYWEVKQNGQKTGSSGGKTNENANLVGNDGEKNYFINKEGRIIQSAYQRIFIRHKKK
;
A
#
# COMPACT_ATOMS: atom_id res chain seq x y z
N MET A 1 19.87 2.70 19.12
CA MET A 1 18.96 2.39 17.99
C MET A 1 18.98 0.89 17.79
N PRO A 2 17.86 0.17 17.98
CA PRO A 2 17.85 -1.28 17.73
C PRO A 2 18.11 -1.56 16.25
N ILE A 3 18.95 -2.56 15.97
CA ILE A 3 19.20 -3.03 14.60
C ILE A 3 17.88 -3.58 14.07
N SER A 4 17.34 -2.92 13.04
CA SER A 4 16.11 -3.33 12.35
C SER A 4 16.32 -4.69 11.68
N PHE A 5 15.22 -5.38 11.36
CA PHE A 5 15.26 -6.70 10.70
C PHE A 5 16.24 -6.74 9.52
N LEU A 6 16.16 -5.77 8.60
CA LEU A 6 17.02 -5.72 7.42
C LEU A 6 18.50 -5.47 7.74
N GLY A 7 18.81 -4.82 8.86
CA GLY A 7 20.20 -4.60 9.28
C GLY A 7 20.94 -5.88 9.69
N LYS A 8 20.24 -7.00 9.86
CA LYS A 8 20.81 -8.31 10.18
C LYS A 8 21.08 -9.19 8.97
N HIS A 9 20.77 -8.72 7.76
CA HIS A 9 20.83 -9.51 6.53
C HIS A 9 21.62 -8.78 5.44
N SER A 10 22.34 -9.53 4.62
CA SER A 10 22.95 -9.01 3.40
C SER A 10 21.88 -8.86 2.31
N PRO A 11 21.86 -7.76 1.54
CA PRO A 11 21.00 -7.61 0.36
C PRO A 11 21.13 -8.76 -0.64
N ASP A 12 22.31 -9.38 -0.74
CA ASP A 12 22.57 -10.50 -1.67
C ASP A 12 21.72 -11.74 -1.37
N GLN A 13 21.17 -11.83 -0.15
CA GLN A 13 20.28 -12.92 0.25
C GLN A 13 18.87 -12.78 -0.35
N PHE A 14 18.55 -11.65 -0.97
CA PHE A 14 17.22 -11.35 -1.47
C PHE A 14 17.19 -11.10 -2.96
N GLU A 15 16.02 -11.38 -3.53
CA GLU A 15 15.63 -11.05 -4.90
C GLU A 15 14.49 -10.03 -4.83
N ILE A 16 14.57 -8.98 -5.65
CA ILE A 16 13.51 -7.97 -5.75
C ILE A 16 12.47 -8.48 -6.74
N LEU A 17 11.24 -8.63 -6.27
CA LEU A 17 10.11 -9.10 -7.09
C LEU A 17 9.29 -7.94 -7.68
N GLY A 18 9.49 -6.73 -7.19
CA GLY A 18 8.74 -5.54 -7.61
C GLY A 18 8.48 -4.59 -6.45
N ALA A 19 7.52 -3.70 -6.66
CA ALA A 19 7.11 -2.72 -5.66
C ALA A 19 5.62 -2.42 -5.73
N THR A 20 5.05 -1.88 -4.66
CA THR A 20 3.68 -1.36 -4.65
C THR A 20 3.61 -0.07 -5.45
N GLN A 21 3.58 -0.18 -6.77
CA GLN A 21 3.48 0.92 -7.70
C GLN A 21 2.73 0.47 -8.94
N ARG A 22 1.87 1.34 -9.45
CA ARG A 22 1.15 1.11 -10.69
C ARG A 22 2.06 0.64 -11.83
N GLY A 23 1.78 -0.54 -12.39
CA GLY A 23 2.58 -1.19 -13.45
C GLY A 23 3.85 -1.93 -13.00
N CYS A 24 4.08 -2.22 -11.71
CA CYS A 24 5.29 -2.88 -11.20
C CYS A 24 5.04 -4.25 -10.53
N HIS A 25 4.03 -5.00 -10.99
CA HIS A 25 3.47 -6.16 -10.25
C HIS A 25 3.18 -7.40 -11.10
N ASP A 26 3.83 -7.57 -12.25
CA ASP A 26 3.66 -8.80 -13.05
C ASP A 26 3.99 -10.06 -12.24
N GLU A 27 4.99 -9.98 -11.34
CA GLU A 27 5.36 -11.09 -10.44
C GLU A 27 4.62 -11.08 -9.09
N VAL A 28 3.95 -9.98 -8.73
CA VAL A 28 3.29 -9.81 -7.42
C VAL A 28 1.92 -9.16 -7.61
N PRO A 29 0.93 -9.91 -8.12
CA PRO A 29 -0.36 -9.35 -8.48
C PRO A 29 -1.15 -8.85 -7.26
N ASP A 30 -2.00 -7.86 -7.50
CA ASP A 30 -2.94 -7.35 -6.50
C ASP A 30 -3.87 -8.46 -6.00
N THR A 31 -3.91 -8.66 -4.69
CA THR A 31 -4.87 -9.57 -4.03
C THR A 31 -6.19 -8.89 -3.66
N LYS A 32 -6.25 -7.56 -3.79
CA LYS A 32 -7.42 -6.75 -3.41
C LYS A 32 -7.56 -5.51 -4.28
N LYS A 33 -8.81 -5.21 -4.65
CA LYS A 33 -9.20 -3.99 -5.36
C LYS A 33 -10.06 -3.10 -4.47
N TYR A 34 -9.99 -1.79 -4.72
CA TYR A 34 -10.66 -0.73 -3.97
C TYR A 34 -11.66 0.05 -4.82
N ASP A 35 -12.18 -0.55 -5.89
CA ASP A 35 -13.04 0.13 -6.86
C ASP A 35 -14.35 0.65 -6.24
N GLY A 36 -14.81 0.02 -5.15
CA GLY A 36 -15.97 0.47 -4.36
C GLY A 36 -15.68 1.56 -3.32
N TYR A 37 -14.46 2.11 -3.29
CA TYR A 37 -14.07 3.17 -2.37
C TYR A 37 -14.11 4.55 -3.07
N TRP A 38 -14.18 5.61 -2.28
CA TRP A 38 -13.97 6.98 -2.74
C TRP A 38 -13.05 7.73 -1.78
N GLU A 39 -12.31 8.70 -2.32
CA GLU A 39 -11.40 9.51 -1.52
C GLU A 39 -12.13 10.64 -0.79
N VAL A 40 -11.71 10.86 0.45
CA VAL A 40 -12.22 11.86 1.36
C VAL A 40 -11.03 12.64 1.95
N LYS A 41 -11.18 13.96 2.03
CA LYS A 41 -10.24 14.86 2.70
C LYS A 41 -10.31 14.70 4.21
N GLN A 42 -9.32 15.22 4.92
CA GLN A 42 -9.28 15.25 6.39
C GLN A 42 -10.53 15.93 6.98
N ASN A 43 -11.11 16.90 6.27
CA ASN A 43 -12.33 17.61 6.67
C ASN A 43 -13.64 16.86 6.35
N GLY A 44 -13.57 15.61 5.88
CA GLY A 44 -14.74 14.79 5.55
C GLY A 44 -15.35 15.05 4.17
N GLN A 45 -14.85 16.02 3.40
CA GLN A 45 -15.35 16.29 2.06
C GLN A 45 -14.80 15.30 1.03
N LYS A 46 -15.66 14.79 0.14
CA LYS A 46 -15.23 13.98 -1.00
C LYS A 46 -14.36 14.81 -1.94
N THR A 47 -13.29 14.22 -2.47
CA THR A 47 -12.43 14.89 -3.48
C THR A 47 -12.94 14.74 -4.91
N GLY A 48 -13.88 13.82 -5.15
CA GLY A 48 -14.30 13.39 -6.49
C GLY A 48 -13.44 12.26 -7.08
N SER A 49 -12.34 11.87 -6.41
CA SER A 49 -11.55 10.72 -6.82
C SER A 49 -12.17 9.39 -6.36
N SER A 50 -12.08 8.36 -7.21
CA SER A 50 -12.45 6.98 -6.86
C SER A 50 -11.30 6.24 -6.20
N GLY A 51 -11.61 5.12 -5.53
CA GLY A 51 -10.63 4.21 -4.93
C GLY A 51 -9.79 3.45 -5.95
N GLY A 52 -10.20 3.40 -7.22
CA GLY A 52 -9.41 2.79 -8.29
C GLY A 52 -8.00 3.38 -8.41
N LYS A 53 -7.80 4.65 -8.01
CA LYS A 53 -6.49 5.29 -8.02
C LYS A 53 -5.50 4.75 -7.00
N THR A 54 -5.99 4.08 -5.95
CA THR A 54 -5.15 3.50 -4.91
C THR A 54 -4.96 1.99 -5.07
N ASN A 55 -5.55 1.38 -6.09
CA ASN A 55 -5.15 0.04 -6.49
C ASN A 55 -3.62 0.02 -6.75
N GLU A 56 -2.98 -1.12 -6.48
CA GLU A 56 -1.55 -1.34 -6.68
C GLU A 56 -0.63 -0.60 -5.66
N ASN A 57 -1.18 0.31 -4.86
CA ASN A 57 -0.45 0.91 -3.74
C ASN A 57 -0.52 0.06 -2.46
N ALA A 58 0.47 0.25 -1.59
CA ALA A 58 0.40 -0.24 -0.22
C ALA A 58 -0.75 0.47 0.50
N ASN A 59 -1.84 -0.23 0.78
CA ASN A 59 -2.96 0.33 1.54
C ASN A 59 -3.02 -0.30 2.93
N LEU A 60 -3.16 0.55 3.94
CA LEU A 60 -3.33 0.14 5.33
C LEU A 60 -4.73 0.50 5.81
N VAL A 61 -5.27 -0.29 6.72
CA VAL A 61 -6.53 0.01 7.40
C VAL A 61 -6.26 1.08 8.44
N GLY A 62 -7.03 2.17 8.40
CA GLY A 62 -6.91 3.26 9.36
C GLY A 62 -7.06 4.63 8.72
N ASN A 63 -7.13 5.64 9.59
CA ASN A 63 -7.14 7.05 9.26
C ASN A 63 -6.19 7.76 10.23
N ASP A 64 -5.05 8.23 9.72
CA ASP A 64 -4.05 8.98 10.48
C ASP A 64 -4.52 10.40 10.87
N GLY A 65 -5.63 10.88 10.29
CA GLY A 65 -6.16 12.24 10.51
C GLY A 65 -5.37 13.34 9.82
N GLU A 66 -4.25 13.02 9.18
CA GLU A 66 -3.34 13.97 8.54
C GLU A 66 -3.47 13.99 7.02
N LYS A 67 -3.79 12.85 6.42
CA LYS A 67 -3.88 12.67 4.96
C LYS A 67 -5.31 12.35 4.53
N ASN A 68 -5.58 12.52 3.24
CA ASN A 68 -6.78 11.97 2.64
C ASN A 68 -6.85 10.46 2.88
N TYR A 69 -8.07 9.94 2.96
CA TYR A 69 -8.33 8.52 3.13
C TYR A 69 -9.38 8.06 2.13
N PHE A 70 -9.51 6.74 1.99
CA PHE A 70 -10.52 6.11 1.16
C PHE A 70 -11.49 5.35 2.04
N ILE A 71 -12.78 5.49 1.76
CA ILE A 71 -13.84 4.81 2.51
C ILE A 71 -14.81 4.13 1.54
N ASN A 72 -15.33 2.96 1.93
CA ASN A 72 -16.37 2.24 1.18
C ASN A 72 -17.76 2.43 1.80
N LYS A 73 -18.78 1.84 1.16
CA LYS A 73 -20.19 1.92 1.61
C LYS A 73 -20.43 1.32 3.00
N GLU A 74 -19.61 0.35 3.43
CA GLU A 74 -19.66 -0.25 4.76
C GLU A 74 -18.92 0.58 5.83
N GLY A 75 -18.35 1.73 5.47
CA GLY A 75 -17.62 2.60 6.39
C GLY A 75 -16.20 2.14 6.69
N ARG A 76 -15.67 1.13 5.98
CA ARG A 76 -14.28 0.69 6.14
C ARG A 76 -13.34 1.71 5.52
N ILE A 77 -12.38 2.17 6.33
CA ILE A 77 -11.40 3.19 5.93
C ILE A 77 -10.03 2.55 5.67
N ILE A 78 -9.39 2.98 4.58
CA ILE A 78 -8.01 2.67 4.25
C ILE A 78 -7.25 3.93 3.81
N GLN A 79 -5.93 3.91 3.98
CA GLN A 79 -5.03 4.95 3.52
C GLN A 79 -3.86 4.35 2.75
N SER A 80 -3.47 5.05 1.67
CA SER A 80 -2.26 4.75 0.94
C SER A 80 -1.04 5.07 1.83
N ALA A 81 -0.23 4.06 2.07
CA ALA A 81 1.07 4.18 2.72
C ALA A 81 2.17 4.46 1.68
N TYR A 82 3.38 4.70 2.17
CA TYR A 82 4.57 4.77 1.32
C TYR A 82 4.74 3.48 0.51
N GLN A 83 5.33 3.63 -0.68
CA GLN A 83 5.66 2.52 -1.56
C GLN A 83 6.57 1.51 -0.83
N ARG A 84 6.34 0.22 -1.09
CA ARG A 84 7.07 -0.88 -0.49
C ARG A 84 7.69 -1.73 -1.59
N ILE A 85 8.91 -2.22 -1.33
CA ILE A 85 9.58 -3.18 -2.19
C ILE A 85 9.21 -4.59 -1.73
N PHE A 86 8.86 -5.46 -2.68
CA PHE A 86 8.67 -6.87 -2.43
C PHE A 86 9.99 -7.60 -2.61
N ILE A 87 10.42 -8.30 -1.56
CA ILE A 87 11.65 -9.08 -1.56
C ILE A 87 11.35 -10.54 -1.23
N ARG A 88 12.06 -11.45 -1.89
CA ARG A 88 12.05 -12.89 -1.61
C ARG A 88 13.44 -13.31 -1.15
N HIS A 89 13.52 -14.06 -0.06
CA HIS A 89 14.79 -14.67 0.36
C HIS A 89 15.15 -15.80 -0.61
N LYS A 90 16.39 -15.79 -1.13
CA LYS A 90 16.86 -16.74 -2.15
C LYS A 90 16.99 -18.17 -1.64
N LYS A 91 17.41 -18.33 -0.38
CA LYS A 91 17.48 -19.65 0.27
C LYS A 91 16.10 -19.94 0.86
N LYS A 92 15.29 -20.71 0.14
CA LYS A 92 14.23 -21.51 0.75
C LYS A 92 14.87 -22.73 1.39
#